data_AF-A0A9P0ABU7-F1
#
_entry.id   AF-A0A9P0ABU7-F1
#
_cell.length_a   1.000
_cell.length_b   1.000
_cell.length_c   1.000
_cell.angle_alpha   90.00
_cell.angle_beta   90.00
_cell.angle_gamma   90.00
#
_symmetry.space_group_name_H-M   'P 1'
#
loop_
_entity.id
_entity.type
_entity.pdbx_description
1 polymer ?
#
loop_
_entity_poly.entity_id
_entity_poly.type
_entity_poly.pdbx_seq_one_letter_code
_entity_poly.pdbx_strand_id
1 'polypeptide(L)'
;METETEIINSVIENNNSKEENNLDAKNENQKPPPIFIMHENPEEIKKILKDYKFDFLLKVSSKKQTKIVLKSIPEHRILAQKLNELGIEFFTFQSFSGKITRRIIRGLPINFDKEILKLELEKHEPIEVKNIQQLRHRFTKAPIPLFKIDIKSNNNAWKKLDEIKIINEYEIKIERIGIKQIDIPICKNCLQYGYTKNFCYRKIIWLICNDHHFSSECEKSKQSEWKPVCLHYKEHHFTTWKGCKFYKKLRKQRIHQYKKVAEECKNIILEEKTFSR
;
A
#
# COMPACT_ATOMS: atom_id res chain seq x y z
N MET A 1 -34.93 -14.73 5.22
CA MET A 1 -34.67 -14.36 3.81
C MET A 1 -33.52 -13.39 3.82
N GLU A 2 -32.31 -13.90 3.64
CA GLU A 2 -31.10 -13.08 3.52
C GLU A 2 -31.22 -12.21 2.27
N THR A 3 -30.85 -10.95 2.40
CA THR A 3 -30.98 -9.95 1.33
C THR A 3 -29.93 -10.20 0.24
N GLU A 4 -30.24 -9.92 -1.02
CA GLU A 4 -29.31 -10.10 -2.15
C GLU A 4 -27.95 -9.39 -1.93
N THR A 5 -27.92 -8.34 -1.11
CA THR A 5 -26.72 -7.64 -0.66
C THR A 5 -25.82 -8.44 0.28
N GLU A 6 -26.38 -9.32 1.12
CA GLU A 6 -25.62 -10.18 2.04
C GLU A 6 -24.97 -11.35 1.28
N ILE A 7 -25.66 -11.87 0.27
CA ILE A 7 -25.14 -12.92 -0.63
C ILE A 7 -23.95 -12.37 -1.44
N ILE A 8 -24.06 -11.16 -1.99
CA ILE A 8 -22.96 -10.54 -2.76
C ILE A 8 -21.73 -10.27 -1.87
N ASN A 9 -21.92 -9.81 -0.64
CA ASN A 9 -20.80 -9.57 0.28
C ASN A 9 -20.10 -10.88 0.70
N SER A 10 -20.85 -11.95 0.97
CA SER A 10 -20.28 -13.26 1.29
C SER A 10 -19.50 -13.89 0.12
N VAL A 11 -19.94 -13.67 -1.13
CA VAL A 11 -19.24 -14.14 -2.34
C VAL A 11 -17.96 -13.34 -2.58
N ILE A 12 -17.94 -12.04 -2.28
CA ILE A 12 -16.74 -11.20 -2.39
C ILE A 12 -15.70 -11.55 -1.30
N GLU A 13 -16.13 -11.86 -0.07
CA GLU A 13 -15.23 -12.31 1.00
C GLU A 13 -14.64 -13.71 0.74
N ASN A 14 -15.44 -14.62 0.18
CA ASN A 14 -15.01 -15.97 -0.18
C ASN A 14 -14.07 -16.01 -1.40
N ASN A 15 -14.20 -15.07 -2.34
CA ASN A 15 -13.29 -14.98 -3.49
C ASN A 15 -11.95 -14.32 -3.12
N ASN A 16 -11.95 -13.30 -2.24
CA ASN A 16 -10.71 -12.68 -1.75
C ASN A 16 -9.88 -13.65 -0.88
N SER A 17 -10.52 -14.46 -0.04
CA SER A 17 -9.83 -15.46 0.80
C SER A 17 -9.27 -16.64 -0.01
N LYS A 18 -9.93 -17.05 -1.10
CA LYS A 18 -9.43 -18.13 -1.98
C LYS A 18 -8.28 -17.67 -2.89
N GLU A 19 -8.29 -16.43 -3.36
CA GLU A 19 -7.18 -15.88 -4.17
C GLU A 19 -5.91 -15.61 -3.35
N GLU A 20 -6.03 -15.18 -2.08
CA GLU A 20 -4.87 -15.02 -1.19
C GLU A 20 -4.21 -16.36 -0.81
N ASN A 21 -5.00 -17.43 -0.65
CA ASN A 21 -4.47 -18.73 -0.24
C ASN A 21 -3.66 -19.46 -1.34
N ASN A 22 -3.94 -19.20 -2.62
CA ASN A 22 -3.29 -19.91 -3.74
C ASN A 22 -2.01 -19.23 -4.29
N LEU A 23 -1.76 -17.95 -3.97
CA LEU A 23 -0.59 -17.21 -4.45
C LEU A 23 0.64 -17.33 -3.55
N ASP A 24 0.49 -17.83 -2.32
CA ASP A 24 1.50 -17.72 -1.27
C ASP A 24 2.30 -19.00 -0.98
N ALA A 25 1.95 -20.14 -1.58
CA ALA A 25 2.71 -21.40 -1.43
C ALA A 25 4.10 -21.38 -2.11
N LYS A 26 4.48 -20.29 -2.82
CA LYS A 26 5.74 -20.18 -3.59
C LYS A 26 6.76 -19.15 -3.05
N ASN A 27 6.54 -18.50 -1.90
CA ASN A 27 7.39 -17.39 -1.43
C ASN A 27 7.92 -17.53 0.01
N GLU A 28 8.60 -18.64 0.34
CA GLU A 28 9.16 -18.86 1.69
C GLU A 28 10.35 -17.96 2.06
N ASN A 29 11.00 -17.31 1.09
CA ASN A 29 12.23 -16.52 1.32
C ASN A 29 12.04 -15.00 1.52
N GLN A 30 10.81 -14.50 1.63
CA GLN A 30 10.55 -13.07 1.83
C GLN A 30 10.31 -12.72 3.30
N LYS A 31 11.04 -11.74 3.83
CA LYS A 31 10.83 -11.27 5.21
C LYS A 31 9.41 -10.69 5.37
N PRO A 32 8.66 -11.09 6.41
CA PRO A 32 7.31 -10.57 6.63
C PRO A 32 7.32 -9.07 6.94
N PRO A 33 6.20 -8.37 6.67
CA PRO A 33 6.05 -6.98 7.05
C PRO A 33 6.10 -6.83 8.58
N PRO A 34 6.70 -5.75 9.10
CA PRO A 34 6.72 -5.51 10.54
C PRO A 34 5.30 -5.27 11.11
N ILE A 35 5.10 -5.68 12.35
CA ILE A 35 3.89 -5.38 13.14
C ILE A 35 4.22 -4.25 14.10
N PHE A 36 3.33 -3.26 14.21
CA PHE A 36 3.46 -2.12 15.11
C PHE A 36 2.33 -2.14 16.12
N ILE A 37 2.69 -2.36 17.37
CA ILE A 37 1.75 -2.32 18.49
C ILE A 37 1.83 -0.95 19.16
N MET A 38 0.69 -0.38 19.48
CA MET A 38 0.59 0.85 20.28
C MET A 38 0.43 0.48 21.74
N HIS A 39 1.55 0.16 22.37
CA HIS A 39 1.59 -0.16 23.79
C HIS A 39 2.64 0.69 24.48
N GLU A 40 2.34 1.12 25.70
CA GLU A 40 3.26 1.94 26.49
C GLU A 40 4.41 1.10 27.06
N ASN A 41 4.15 -0.18 27.38
CA ASN A 41 5.14 -1.08 27.95
C ASN A 41 5.59 -2.18 26.95
N PRO A 42 6.84 -2.16 26.46
CA PRO A 42 7.37 -3.18 25.56
C PRO A 42 7.62 -4.53 26.25
N GLU A 43 7.76 -4.56 27.58
CA GLU A 43 8.03 -5.81 28.31
C GLU A 43 6.82 -6.74 28.34
N GLU A 44 5.62 -6.20 28.43
CA GLU A 44 4.37 -6.97 28.41
C GLU A 44 4.19 -7.67 27.06
N ILE A 45 4.46 -6.96 25.96
CA ILE A 45 4.50 -7.54 24.62
C ILE A 45 5.54 -8.67 24.56
N LYS A 46 6.73 -8.45 25.14
CA LYS A 46 7.78 -9.47 25.17
C LYS A 46 7.35 -10.72 25.94
N LYS A 47 6.59 -10.59 27.03
CA LYS A 47 6.02 -11.72 27.77
C LYS A 47 5.04 -12.50 26.88
N ILE A 48 4.07 -11.81 26.27
CA ILE A 48 3.10 -12.43 25.35
C ILE A 48 3.81 -13.18 24.21
N LEU A 49 4.91 -12.63 23.67
CA LEU A 49 5.63 -13.25 22.56
C LEU A 49 6.50 -14.45 22.97
N LYS A 50 6.95 -14.53 24.23
CA LYS A 50 7.80 -15.63 24.71
C LYS A 50 7.08 -16.97 24.71
N ASP A 51 5.76 -16.95 24.91
CA ASP A 51 4.94 -18.16 24.98
C ASP A 51 4.87 -18.93 23.65
N TYR A 52 5.25 -18.29 22.53
CA TYR A 52 5.04 -18.83 21.19
C TYR A 52 6.29 -19.35 20.47
N LYS A 53 7.47 -19.31 21.12
CA LYS A 53 8.76 -19.76 20.54
C LYS A 53 9.07 -19.17 19.14
N PHE A 54 8.63 -17.95 18.85
CA PHE A 54 8.93 -17.29 17.57
C PHE A 54 10.31 -16.63 17.57
N ASP A 55 10.94 -16.59 16.40
CA ASP A 55 12.14 -15.79 16.17
C ASP A 55 11.74 -14.34 15.83
N PHE A 56 11.79 -13.45 16.83
CA PHE A 56 11.41 -12.05 16.67
C PHE A 56 12.47 -11.05 17.14
N LEU A 57 12.50 -9.88 16.49
CA LEU A 57 13.25 -8.71 16.93
C LEU A 57 12.28 -7.60 17.34
N LEU A 58 12.50 -7.05 18.53
CA LEU A 58 11.78 -5.89 19.03
C LEU A 58 12.59 -4.62 18.80
N LYS A 59 11.93 -3.58 18.29
CA LYS A 59 12.46 -2.21 18.25
C LYS A 59 11.43 -1.28 18.86
N VAL A 60 11.80 -0.63 19.97
CA VAL A 60 10.98 0.43 20.55
C VAL A 60 11.14 1.68 19.70
N SER A 61 10.03 2.28 19.31
CA SER A 61 9.98 3.53 18.56
C SER A 61 9.63 4.68 19.51
N SER A 62 10.20 5.85 19.26
CA SER A 62 10.00 7.07 20.04
C SER A 62 8.53 7.54 20.14
N LYS A 63 7.60 6.94 19.38
CA LYS A 63 6.16 7.27 19.37
C LYS A 63 5.33 6.39 20.31
N LYS A 64 5.91 5.81 21.36
CA LYS A 64 5.26 4.78 22.20
C LYS A 64 4.73 3.61 21.36
N GLN A 65 5.54 3.14 20.42
CA GLN A 65 5.20 2.03 19.53
C GLN A 65 6.26 0.96 19.62
N THR A 66 5.84 -0.29 19.71
CA THR A 66 6.74 -1.45 19.66
C THR A 66 6.65 -2.05 18.27
N LYS A 67 7.77 -2.02 17.55
CA LYS A 67 7.92 -2.66 16.24
C LYS A 67 8.42 -4.09 16.45
N ILE A 68 7.63 -5.05 16.00
CA ILE A 68 7.97 -6.47 15.95
C ILE A 68 8.39 -6.80 14.52
N VAL A 69 9.56 -7.39 14.37
CA VAL A 69 10.04 -7.93 13.10
C VAL A 69 10.20 -9.44 13.27
N LEU A 70 9.41 -10.19 12.51
CA LEU A 70 9.47 -11.65 12.47
C LEU A 70 10.36 -12.11 11.31
N LYS A 71 10.83 -13.36 11.37
CA LYS A 71 11.58 -13.97 10.26
C LYS A 71 10.68 -14.66 9.24
N SER A 72 9.56 -15.25 9.68
CA SER A 72 8.70 -16.11 8.87
C SER A 72 7.31 -15.50 8.59
N ILE A 73 6.77 -15.71 7.38
CA ILE A 73 5.43 -15.25 6.97
C ILE A 73 4.31 -16.02 7.71
N PRO A 74 4.34 -17.36 7.82
CA PRO A 74 3.39 -18.10 8.65
C PRO A 74 3.31 -17.59 10.10
N GLU A 75 4.45 -17.38 10.76
CA GLU A 75 4.51 -16.85 12.13
C GLU A 75 3.85 -15.48 12.24
N HIS A 76 4.03 -14.62 11.22
CA HIS A 76 3.40 -13.31 11.16
C HIS A 76 1.88 -13.39 11.14
N ARG A 77 1.32 -14.32 10.37
CA ARG A 77 -0.15 -14.54 10.31
C ARG A 77 -0.69 -15.00 11.64
N ILE A 78 -0.06 -16.01 12.24
CA ILE A 78 -0.44 -16.56 13.54
C ILE A 78 -0.39 -15.47 14.61
N LEU A 79 0.67 -14.66 14.63
CA LEU A 79 0.78 -13.57 15.60
C LEU A 79 -0.28 -12.49 15.37
N ALA A 80 -0.54 -12.08 14.13
CA ALA A 80 -1.55 -11.07 13.82
C ALA A 80 -2.96 -11.52 14.25
N GLN A 81 -3.33 -12.78 14.01
CA GLN A 81 -4.61 -13.34 14.46
C GLN A 81 -4.72 -13.30 15.99
N LYS A 82 -3.70 -13.78 16.71
CA LYS A 82 -3.68 -13.78 18.17
C LYS A 82 -3.75 -12.39 18.78
N LEU A 83 -3.00 -11.42 18.23
CA LEU A 83 -3.07 -10.04 18.70
C LEU A 83 -4.48 -9.46 18.54
N ASN A 84 -5.18 -9.83 17.46
CA ASN A 84 -6.55 -9.42 17.22
C ASN A 84 -7.53 -10.09 18.20
N GLU A 85 -7.37 -11.38 18.48
CA GLU A 85 -8.14 -12.13 19.48
C GLU A 85 -7.98 -11.56 20.90
N LEU A 86 -6.75 -11.13 21.25
CA LEU A 86 -6.46 -10.47 22.53
C LEU A 86 -6.96 -9.01 22.58
N GLY A 87 -7.54 -8.49 21.50
CA GLY A 87 -8.03 -7.10 21.44
C GLY A 87 -6.92 -6.05 21.49
N ILE A 88 -5.67 -6.42 21.18
CA ILE A 88 -4.53 -5.50 21.21
C ILE A 88 -4.56 -4.64 19.94
N GLU A 89 -4.41 -3.34 20.08
CA GLU A 89 -4.40 -2.43 18.93
C GLU A 89 -3.05 -2.44 18.19
N PHE A 90 -3.06 -2.90 16.94
CA PHE A 90 -1.87 -2.91 16.09
C PHE A 90 -2.16 -2.54 14.63
N PHE A 91 -1.09 -2.34 13.88
CA PHE A 91 -1.15 -2.26 12.42
C PHE A 91 0.08 -2.91 11.80
N THR A 92 -0.06 -3.35 10.55
CA THR A 92 1.03 -3.91 9.77
C THR A 92 1.01 -3.34 8.36
N PHE A 93 1.77 -3.91 7.45
CA PHE A 93 1.84 -3.50 6.06
C PHE A 93 1.55 -4.67 5.14
N GLN A 94 1.21 -4.36 3.89
CA GLN A 94 1.13 -5.36 2.84
C GLN A 94 2.47 -6.09 2.66
N SER A 95 2.40 -7.42 2.58
CA SER A 95 3.52 -8.29 2.21
C SER A 95 4.12 -7.90 0.87
N PHE A 96 5.39 -8.21 0.65
CA PHE A 96 6.08 -7.84 -0.59
C PHE A 96 5.43 -8.48 -1.83
N SER A 97 5.01 -9.74 -1.75
CA SER A 97 4.27 -10.45 -2.81
C SER A 97 3.02 -9.71 -3.29
N GLY A 98 2.32 -9.03 -2.39
CA GLY A 98 1.12 -8.25 -2.70
C GLY A 98 1.39 -6.90 -3.35
N LYS A 99 2.64 -6.40 -3.29
CA LYS A 99 2.99 -5.08 -3.81
C LYS A 99 2.95 -5.07 -5.34
N ILE A 100 2.60 -3.91 -5.86
CA ILE A 100 2.59 -3.63 -7.29
C ILE A 100 3.56 -2.51 -7.63
N THR A 101 4.31 -2.72 -8.70
CA THR A 101 5.15 -1.74 -9.35
C THR A 101 4.33 -1.07 -10.43
N ARG A 102 4.17 0.25 -10.33
CA ARG A 102 3.44 1.03 -11.33
C ARG A 102 4.38 1.72 -12.31
N ARG A 103 4.01 1.74 -13.59
CA ARG A 103 4.71 2.45 -14.68
C ARG A 103 3.72 3.11 -15.63
N ILE A 104 4.20 4.08 -16.39
CA ILE A 104 3.46 4.74 -17.47
C ILE A 104 4.19 4.46 -18.77
N ILE A 105 3.50 3.91 -19.76
CA ILE A 105 4.00 3.73 -21.11
C ILE A 105 3.55 4.91 -21.97
N ARG A 106 4.50 5.49 -22.70
CA ARG A 106 4.30 6.50 -23.74
C ARG A 106 4.76 5.95 -25.09
N GLY A 107 4.24 6.50 -26.18
CA GLY A 107 4.67 6.15 -27.55
C GLY A 107 3.72 5.19 -28.28
N LEU A 108 2.71 4.65 -27.59
CA LEU A 108 1.68 3.82 -28.21
C LEU A 108 0.49 4.66 -28.70
N PRO A 109 -0.19 4.25 -29.79
CA PRO A 109 -1.38 4.94 -30.29
C PRO A 109 -2.55 4.87 -29.30
N ILE A 110 -3.50 5.80 -29.44
CA ILE A 110 -4.69 5.87 -28.57
C ILE A 110 -5.54 4.61 -28.68
N ASN A 111 -5.61 4.01 -29.87
CA ASN A 111 -6.42 2.82 -30.14
C ASN A 111 -5.65 1.52 -29.96
N PHE A 112 -4.47 1.55 -29.32
CA PHE A 112 -3.68 0.34 -29.09
C PHE A 112 -4.42 -0.63 -28.17
N ASP A 113 -4.44 -1.91 -28.54
CA ASP A 113 -5.10 -2.95 -27.77
C ASP A 113 -4.35 -3.26 -26.47
N LYS A 114 -5.07 -3.27 -25.36
CA LYS A 114 -4.52 -3.56 -24.04
C LYS A 114 -4.18 -5.03 -23.89
N GLU A 115 -4.87 -5.94 -24.56
CA GLU A 115 -4.61 -7.37 -24.49
C GLU A 115 -3.29 -7.69 -25.18
N ILE A 116 -3.08 -7.13 -26.38
CA ILE A 116 -1.80 -7.22 -27.09
C ILE A 116 -0.68 -6.62 -26.26
N LEU A 117 -0.90 -5.44 -25.64
CA LEU A 117 0.09 -4.83 -24.75
C LEU A 117 0.46 -5.74 -23.58
N LYS A 118 -0.53 -6.42 -22.99
CA LYS A 118 -0.32 -7.35 -21.89
C LYS A 118 0.54 -8.52 -22.33
N LEU A 119 0.19 -9.16 -23.45
CA LEU A 119 0.93 -10.29 -24.01
C LEU A 119 2.38 -9.90 -24.32
N GLU A 120 2.61 -8.75 -24.96
CA GLU A 120 3.96 -8.32 -25.31
C GLU A 120 4.83 -8.04 -24.08
N LEU A 121 4.26 -7.47 -23.02
CA LEU A 121 4.97 -7.25 -21.76
C LEU A 121 5.27 -8.57 -21.04
N GLU A 122 4.36 -9.54 -21.07
CA GLU A 122 4.51 -10.83 -20.38
C GLU A 122 5.47 -11.79 -21.11
N LYS A 123 5.78 -11.57 -22.40
CA LYS A 123 6.88 -12.28 -23.09
C LYS A 123 8.24 -12.05 -22.44
N HIS A 124 8.42 -10.94 -21.73
CA HIS A 124 9.65 -10.60 -21.04
C HIS A 124 9.63 -11.11 -19.60
N GLU A 125 10.16 -12.30 -19.35
CA GLU A 125 10.32 -12.79 -17.98
C GLU A 125 11.23 -11.87 -17.16
N PRO A 126 10.91 -11.57 -15.88
CA PRO A 126 9.85 -12.14 -15.04
C PRO A 126 8.65 -11.19 -14.83
N ILE A 127 8.18 -10.52 -15.89
CA ILE A 127 7.10 -9.52 -15.81
C ILE A 127 5.73 -10.22 -15.74
N GLU A 128 4.97 -9.94 -14.68
CA GLU A 128 3.58 -10.40 -14.51
C GLU A 128 2.66 -9.17 -14.42
N VAL A 129 1.81 -8.96 -15.43
CA VAL A 129 0.97 -7.77 -15.53
C VAL A 129 -0.37 -7.99 -14.82
N LYS A 130 -0.65 -7.20 -13.77
CA LYS A 130 -1.92 -7.29 -13.04
C LYS A 130 -3.02 -6.45 -13.68
N ASN A 131 -2.69 -5.25 -14.16
CA ASN A 131 -3.69 -4.34 -14.72
C ASN A 131 -3.07 -3.36 -15.71
N ILE A 132 -3.81 -3.07 -16.79
CA ILE A 132 -3.47 -2.05 -17.78
C ILE A 132 -4.65 -1.08 -17.90
N GLN A 133 -4.38 0.19 -17.64
CA GLN A 133 -5.36 1.26 -17.69
C GLN A 133 -4.89 2.38 -18.61
N GLN A 134 -5.66 2.68 -19.65
CA GLN A 134 -5.44 3.89 -20.45
C GLN A 134 -5.86 5.13 -19.64
N LEU A 135 -4.96 6.12 -19.58
CA LEU A 135 -5.23 7.38 -18.89
C LEU A 135 -6.20 8.22 -19.72
N ARG A 136 -7.01 9.02 -19.01
CA ARG A 136 -7.99 9.90 -19.60
C ARG A 136 -7.71 11.35 -19.22
N HIS A 137 -8.06 12.26 -20.12
CA HIS A 137 -7.96 13.69 -19.86
C HIS A 137 -8.84 14.07 -18.67
N ARG A 138 -8.33 14.94 -17.79
CA ARG A 138 -8.96 15.24 -16.50
C ARG A 138 -10.36 15.82 -16.66
N PHE A 139 -10.52 16.74 -17.61
CA PHE A 139 -11.76 17.48 -17.84
C PHE A 139 -12.67 16.78 -18.85
N THR A 140 -12.17 16.59 -20.08
CA THR A 140 -12.96 16.02 -21.20
C THR A 140 -13.19 14.52 -21.10
N LYS A 141 -12.49 13.81 -20.20
CA LYS A 141 -12.54 12.34 -20.03
C LYS A 141 -12.16 11.53 -21.29
N ALA A 142 -11.69 12.21 -22.34
CA ALA A 142 -11.21 11.57 -23.56
C ALA A 142 -9.96 10.72 -23.28
N PRO A 143 -9.75 9.59 -24.00
CA PRO A 143 -8.56 8.77 -23.86
C PRO A 143 -7.31 9.52 -24.31
N ILE A 144 -6.19 9.27 -23.63
CA ILE A 144 -4.86 9.84 -23.94
C ILE A 144 -3.94 8.67 -24.32
N PRO A 145 -2.94 8.85 -25.20
CA PRO A 145 -1.93 7.84 -25.53
C PRO A 145 -0.92 7.62 -24.38
N LEU A 146 -1.43 7.36 -23.19
CA LEU A 146 -0.68 7.05 -21.99
C LEU A 146 -1.32 5.85 -21.32
N PHE A 147 -0.55 4.78 -21.16
CA PHE A 147 -1.01 3.54 -20.54
C PHE A 147 -0.35 3.39 -19.19
N LYS A 148 -1.16 3.33 -18.13
CA LYS A 148 -0.70 3.00 -16.79
C LYS A 148 -0.75 1.48 -16.63
N ILE A 149 0.39 0.89 -16.27
CA ILE A 149 0.52 -0.54 -16.01
C ILE A 149 0.82 -0.78 -14.53
N ASP A 150 0.13 -1.74 -13.94
CA ASP A 150 0.37 -2.23 -12.59
C ASP A 150 0.93 -3.66 -12.72
N ILE A 151 2.16 -3.87 -12.27
CA ILE A 151 2.91 -5.11 -12.43
C ILE A 151 3.21 -5.68 -11.05
N LYS A 152 3.16 -7.00 -10.89
CA LYS A 152 3.49 -7.62 -9.61
C LYS A 152 4.95 -7.35 -9.24
N SER A 153 5.19 -7.00 -7.97
CA SER A 153 6.56 -6.79 -7.51
C SER A 153 7.30 -8.13 -7.43
N ASN A 154 8.20 -8.33 -8.39
CA ASN A 154 9.13 -9.44 -8.47
C ASN A 154 10.58 -8.89 -8.41
N ASN A 155 11.53 -9.70 -7.94
CA ASN A 155 12.96 -9.39 -7.99
C ASN A 155 13.44 -9.22 -9.44
N ASN A 156 13.76 -7.98 -9.83
CA ASN A 156 14.30 -7.57 -11.14
C ASN A 156 13.28 -7.30 -12.26
N ALA A 157 11.99 -7.60 -12.11
CA ALA A 157 10.97 -7.24 -13.11
C ALA A 157 11.01 -5.74 -13.48
N TRP A 158 11.31 -4.87 -12.50
CA TRP A 158 11.43 -3.43 -12.74
C TRP A 158 12.66 -3.03 -13.57
N LYS A 159 13.76 -3.79 -13.52
CA LYS A 159 14.96 -3.54 -14.34
C LYS A 159 14.65 -3.89 -15.79
N LYS A 160 14.04 -5.06 -16.01
CA LYS A 160 13.58 -5.52 -17.32
C LYS A 160 12.60 -4.56 -17.97
N LEU A 161 11.64 -4.02 -17.22
CA LEU A 161 10.75 -2.99 -17.74
C LEU A 161 11.48 -1.73 -18.23
N ASP A 162 12.53 -1.29 -17.53
CA ASP A 162 13.27 -0.10 -17.92
C ASP A 162 14.16 -0.38 -19.19
N GLU A 163 14.37 -1.65 -19.58
CA GLU A 163 15.11 -2.08 -20.79
C GLU A 163 14.24 -2.10 -22.05
N ILE A 164 12.92 -2.28 -21.92
CA ILE A 164 12.00 -2.38 -23.08
C ILE A 164 11.81 -1.01 -23.73
N LYS A 165 12.17 -0.92 -25.01
CA LYS A 165 12.06 0.30 -25.83
C LYS A 165 11.13 0.17 -27.02
N ILE A 166 10.80 -1.05 -27.41
CA ILE A 166 9.98 -1.33 -28.59
C ILE A 166 8.90 -2.33 -28.19
N ILE A 167 7.65 -2.06 -28.58
CA ILE A 167 6.50 -2.97 -28.45
C ILE A 167 5.73 -2.89 -29.77
N ASN A 168 5.54 -4.02 -30.46
CA ASN A 168 4.85 -4.11 -31.76
C ASN A 168 5.29 -3.00 -32.72
N GLU A 169 6.60 -2.96 -33.03
CA GLU A 169 7.21 -1.98 -33.94
C GLU A 169 7.11 -0.49 -33.50
N TYR A 170 6.43 -0.18 -32.38
CA TYR A 170 6.38 1.17 -31.84
C TYR A 170 7.53 1.44 -30.88
N GLU A 171 8.22 2.56 -31.07
CA GLU A 171 9.16 3.07 -30.07
C GLU A 171 8.36 3.59 -28.86
N ILE A 172 8.68 3.05 -27.69
CA ILE A 172 8.02 3.37 -26.44
C ILE A 172 8.98 3.91 -25.38
N LYS A 173 8.41 4.64 -24.43
CA LYS A 173 9.10 5.09 -23.24
C LYS A 173 8.34 4.68 -22.00
N ILE A 174 8.99 3.88 -21.16
CA ILE A 174 8.45 3.43 -19.87
C ILE A 174 8.96 4.37 -18.77
N GLU A 175 8.04 5.09 -18.14
CA GLU A 175 8.34 6.08 -17.11
C GLU A 175 7.86 5.62 -15.73
N ARG A 176 8.64 5.96 -14.70
CA ARG A 176 8.19 5.86 -13.31
C ARG A 176 7.13 6.93 -13.04
N ILE A 177 6.16 6.60 -12.20
CA ILE A 177 5.18 7.59 -11.74
C ILE A 177 5.92 8.75 -11.05
N GLY A 178 5.67 9.97 -11.53
CA GLY A 178 6.39 11.16 -11.08
C GLY A 178 6.22 11.44 -9.59
N ILE A 179 7.27 12.01 -8.98
CA ILE A 179 7.36 12.35 -7.54
C ILE A 179 6.18 13.21 -7.05
N LYS A 180 5.63 14.07 -7.93
CA LYS A 180 4.48 14.93 -7.61
C LYS A 180 3.20 14.12 -7.35
N GLN A 181 3.12 12.87 -7.79
CA GLN A 181 1.98 11.99 -7.58
C GLN A 181 2.14 11.10 -6.34
N ILE A 182 3.22 11.25 -5.57
CA ILE A 182 3.37 10.56 -4.29
C ILE A 182 2.29 11.07 -3.34
N ASP A 183 1.38 10.16 -3.01
CA ASP A 183 0.35 10.33 -2.01
C ASP A 183 0.70 9.50 -0.78
N ILE A 184 0.33 9.97 0.40
CA ILE A 184 0.50 9.23 1.64
C ILE A 184 -0.87 8.64 2.00
N PRO A 185 -1.01 7.31 2.05
CA PRO A 185 -2.29 6.70 2.37
C PRO A 185 -2.72 7.12 3.78
N ILE A 186 -4.01 7.40 3.94
CA ILE A 186 -4.67 7.57 5.23
C ILE A 186 -5.52 6.33 5.49
N CYS A 187 -5.36 5.75 6.68
CA CYS A 187 -6.17 4.63 7.10
C CYS A 187 -7.61 5.08 7.29
N LYS A 188 -8.56 4.48 6.57
CA LYS A 188 -9.99 4.80 6.73
C LYS A 188 -10.60 4.23 8.03
N ASN A 189 -9.86 3.41 8.77
CA ASN A 189 -10.29 2.88 10.07
C ASN A 189 -9.92 3.84 11.20
N CYS A 190 -8.63 4.15 11.37
CA CYS A 190 -8.14 4.94 12.49
C CYS A 190 -7.64 6.36 12.10
N LEU A 191 -7.84 6.79 10.85
CA LEU A 191 -7.47 8.10 10.31
C LEU A 191 -5.97 8.48 10.41
N GLN A 192 -5.10 7.52 10.69
CA GLN A 192 -3.64 7.71 10.73
C GLN A 192 -3.03 7.61 9.33
N TYR A 193 -1.96 8.38 9.10
CA TYR A 193 -1.21 8.33 7.84
C TYR A 193 -0.17 7.19 7.83
N GLY A 194 0.05 6.63 6.64
CA GLY A 194 1.16 5.71 6.35
C GLY A 194 0.75 4.28 5.99
N TYR A 195 -0.49 3.89 6.26
CA TYR A 195 -1.03 2.55 5.96
C TYR A 195 -2.52 2.62 5.59
N THR A 196 -3.06 1.51 5.07
CA THR A 196 -4.45 1.37 4.63
C THR A 196 -5.29 0.60 5.67
N LYS A 197 -6.62 0.66 5.52
CA LYS A 197 -7.59 -0.01 6.42
C LYS A 197 -7.33 -1.52 6.53
N ASN A 198 -7.00 -2.19 5.42
CA ASN A 198 -6.84 -3.65 5.35
C ASN A 198 -5.76 -4.19 6.29
N PHE A 199 -4.83 -3.35 6.74
CA PHE A 199 -3.73 -3.75 7.62
C PHE A 199 -3.78 -3.02 8.98
N CYS A 200 -4.97 -2.56 9.38
CA CYS A 200 -5.19 -1.79 10.60
C CYS A 200 -6.19 -2.48 11.52
N TYR A 201 -5.71 -2.90 12.67
CA TYR A 201 -6.46 -3.58 13.73
C TYR A 201 -6.60 -2.67 14.95
N ARG A 202 -6.88 -1.39 14.69
CA ARG A 202 -7.13 -0.39 15.72
C ARG A 202 -8.62 -0.15 15.81
N LYS A 203 -9.05 0.46 16.91
CA LYS A 203 -10.40 0.98 17.05
C LYS A 203 -10.71 1.95 15.90
N ILE A 204 -11.93 1.84 15.40
CA ILE A 204 -12.44 2.75 14.39
C ILE A 204 -12.51 4.16 14.97
N ILE A 205 -12.22 5.16 14.14
CA ILE A 205 -12.37 6.58 14.44
C ILE A 205 -13.22 7.16 13.33
N TRP A 206 -14.38 7.72 13.70
CA TRP A 206 -15.28 8.29 12.72
C TRP A 206 -14.74 9.60 12.16
N LEU A 207 -14.73 9.75 10.83
CA LEU A 207 -14.11 10.88 10.12
C LEU A 207 -14.71 12.25 10.49
N ILE A 208 -15.97 12.24 10.87
CA ILE A 208 -16.75 13.40 11.29
C ILE A 208 -16.29 13.73 12.73
N CYS A 209 -16.83 13.09 13.75
CA CYS A 209 -16.64 13.51 15.13
C CYS A 209 -15.28 13.15 15.77
N ASN A 210 -14.47 12.31 15.13
CA ASN A 210 -13.28 11.68 15.71
C ASN A 210 -13.55 10.79 16.94
N ASP A 211 -14.80 10.37 17.15
CA ASP A 211 -15.16 9.44 18.22
C ASP A 211 -15.05 7.97 17.76
N HIS A 212 -15.00 7.06 18.72
CA HIS A 212 -14.86 5.62 18.50
C HIS A 212 -16.21 4.93 18.31
N HIS A 213 -16.77 5.03 17.10
CA HIS A 213 -18.03 4.36 16.75
C HIS A 213 -18.18 4.22 15.23
N PHE A 214 -19.17 3.45 14.78
CA PHE A 214 -19.52 3.37 13.37
C PHE A 214 -20.28 4.61 12.89
N SER A 215 -20.40 4.79 11.57
CA SER A 215 -21.11 5.94 11.00
C SER A 215 -22.60 5.96 11.38
N SER A 216 -23.21 4.78 11.52
CA SER A 216 -24.61 4.57 11.91
C SER A 216 -24.92 5.10 13.31
N GLU A 217 -23.95 5.07 14.20
CA GLU A 217 -24.06 5.44 15.62
C GLU A 217 -23.77 6.93 15.85
N CYS A 218 -23.41 7.69 14.81
CA CYS A 218 -22.97 9.07 14.96
C CYS A 218 -24.15 10.06 15.05
N GLU A 219 -24.50 10.48 16.26
CA GLU A 219 -25.52 11.52 16.47
C GLU A 219 -25.06 12.90 15.95
N LYS A 220 -23.78 13.24 16.12
CA LYS A 220 -23.19 14.51 15.66
C LYS A 220 -23.27 14.69 14.13
N SER A 221 -23.32 13.60 13.37
CA SER A 221 -23.49 13.65 11.91
C SER A 221 -24.87 14.15 11.47
N LYS A 222 -25.86 14.10 12.37
CA LYS A 222 -27.24 14.53 12.13
C LYS A 222 -27.45 16.03 12.46
N GLN A 223 -26.46 16.68 13.08
CA GLN A 223 -26.51 18.10 13.42
C GLN A 223 -26.02 18.95 12.25
N SER A 224 -26.86 19.87 11.77
CA SER A 224 -26.58 20.72 10.59
C SER A 224 -25.39 21.68 10.77
N GLU A 225 -25.11 22.10 12.01
CA GLU A 225 -24.06 23.10 12.32
C GLU A 225 -22.70 22.48 12.67
N TRP A 226 -22.63 21.16 12.76
CA TRP A 226 -21.43 20.50 13.25
C TRP A 226 -20.29 20.56 12.22
N LYS A 227 -19.13 21.07 12.63
CA LYS A 227 -17.94 21.25 11.77
C LYS A 227 -16.89 20.18 12.07
N PRO A 228 -16.36 19.49 11.04
CA PRO A 228 -15.30 18.51 11.24
C PRO A 228 -14.02 19.15 11.73
N VAL A 229 -13.34 18.45 12.63
CA VAL A 229 -12.05 18.84 13.19
C VAL A 229 -11.02 17.81 12.76
N CYS A 230 -9.86 18.28 12.33
CA CYS A 230 -8.77 17.40 11.93
C CYS A 230 -8.16 16.70 13.15
N LEU A 231 -8.05 15.37 13.11
CA LEU A 231 -7.41 14.58 14.18
C LEU A 231 -5.95 15.01 14.45
N HIS A 232 -5.20 15.40 13.41
CA HIS A 232 -3.76 15.67 13.51
C HIS A 232 -3.42 17.14 13.78
N TYR A 233 -4.21 18.06 13.25
CA TYR A 233 -3.90 19.50 13.30
C TYR A 233 -4.93 20.32 14.09
N LYS A 234 -6.06 19.71 14.46
CA LYS A 234 -7.15 20.30 15.25
C LYS A 234 -7.78 21.58 14.65
N GLU A 235 -7.63 21.80 13.34
CA GLU A 235 -8.32 22.84 12.57
C GLU A 235 -9.66 22.33 12.00
N HIS A 236 -10.56 23.25 11.64
CA HIS A 236 -11.86 22.94 11.05
C HIS A 236 -11.75 22.47 9.60
N HIS A 237 -11.49 21.17 9.43
CA HIS A 237 -11.59 20.45 8.18
C HIS A 237 -11.57 18.94 8.45
N PHE A 238 -11.99 18.12 7.48
CA PHE A 238 -11.87 16.67 7.58
C PHE A 238 -10.41 16.22 7.67
N THR A 239 -10.13 15.15 8.42
CA THR A 239 -8.79 14.55 8.54
C THR A 239 -8.24 14.06 7.19
N THR A 240 -9.11 13.73 6.23
CA THR A 240 -8.73 13.31 4.86
C THR A 240 -8.40 14.46 3.91
N TRP A 241 -8.57 15.72 4.33
CA TRP A 241 -8.35 16.88 3.47
C TRP A 241 -6.86 17.08 3.15
N LYS A 242 -6.51 17.01 1.85
CA LYS A 242 -5.13 17.15 1.36
C LYS A 242 -4.56 18.57 1.50
N GLY A 243 -5.38 19.55 1.86
CA GLY A 243 -4.93 20.91 2.16
C GLY A 243 -4.28 21.07 3.53
N CYS A 244 -4.44 20.09 4.42
CA CYS A 244 -3.96 20.12 5.81
C CYS A 244 -2.44 20.39 5.90
N LYS A 245 -2.04 21.28 6.80
CA LYS A 245 -0.62 21.61 7.04
C LYS A 245 0.18 20.38 7.48
N PHE A 246 -0.40 19.52 8.33
CA PHE A 246 0.23 18.27 8.76
C PHE A 246 0.50 17.33 7.58
N TYR A 247 -0.50 17.10 6.73
CA TYR A 247 -0.34 16.28 5.52
C TYR A 247 0.69 16.87 4.55
N LYS A 248 0.67 18.18 4.31
CA LYS A 248 1.66 18.86 3.46
C LYS A 248 3.08 18.67 3.99
N LYS A 249 3.30 18.75 5.32
CA LYS A 249 4.60 18.50 5.95
C LYS A 249 5.05 17.06 5.74
N LEU A 250 4.19 16.08 6.02
CA LEU A 250 4.48 14.66 5.81
C LEU A 250 4.83 14.37 4.34
N ARG A 251 4.06 14.93 3.40
CA ARG A 251 4.30 14.75 1.97
C ARG A 251 5.63 15.33 1.52
N LYS A 252 6.01 16.52 2.01
CA LYS A 252 7.33 17.12 1.73
C LYS A 252 8.47 16.21 2.23
N GLN A 253 8.38 15.70 3.45
CA GLN A 253 9.37 14.77 4.00
C GLN A 253 9.48 13.48 3.17
N ARG A 254 8.33 12.91 2.77
CA ARG A 254 8.29 11.70 1.94
C ARG A 254 8.93 11.91 0.57
N ILE A 255 8.68 13.07 -0.04
CA ILE A 255 9.30 13.46 -1.32
C ILE A 255 10.82 13.60 -1.16
N HIS A 256 11.29 14.23 -0.09
CA HIS A 256 12.72 14.38 0.17
C HIS A 256 13.41 13.01 0.34
N GLN A 257 12.82 12.12 1.14
CA GLN A 257 13.31 10.74 1.28
C GLN A 257 13.37 10.01 -0.06
N TYR A 258 12.34 10.14 -0.89
CA TYR A 258 12.31 9.53 -2.22
C TYR A 258 13.43 10.05 -3.12
N LYS A 259 13.69 11.37 -3.12
CA LYS A 259 14.79 11.96 -3.91
C LYS A 259 16.15 11.40 -3.49
N LYS A 260 16.40 11.33 -2.18
CA LYS A 260 17.64 10.79 -1.63
C LYS A 260 17.87 9.34 -2.08
N VAL A 261 16.85 8.48 -1.94
CA VAL A 261 16.93 7.08 -2.40
C VAL A 261 17.13 7.00 -3.93
N ALA A 262 16.47 7.87 -4.70
CA ALA A 262 16.65 7.89 -6.15
C ALA A 262 18.06 8.33 -6.57
N GLU A 263 18.70 9.24 -5.83
CA GLU A 263 20.10 9.64 -6.03
C GLU A 263 21.05 8.51 -5.67
N GLU A 264 20.86 7.86 -4.51
CA GLU A 264 21.63 6.68 -4.09
C GLU A 264 21.56 5.55 -5.13
N CYS A 265 20.36 5.23 -5.63
CA CYS A 265 20.21 4.22 -6.68
C CYS A 265 20.89 4.60 -8.00
N LYS A 266 20.93 5.88 -8.36
CA LYS A 266 21.65 6.32 -9.58
C LYS A 266 23.15 6.14 -9.43
N ASN A 267 23.70 6.45 -8.25
CA ASN A 267 25.12 6.30 -7.98
C ASN A 267 25.54 4.82 -8.06
N ILE A 268 24.76 3.92 -7.46
CA ILE A 268 25.01 2.46 -7.55
C ILE A 268 25.02 1.97 -9.01
N ILE A 269 24.07 2.41 -9.83
CA ILE A 269 24.00 2.03 -11.25
C ILE A 269 25.21 2.56 -12.04
N LEU A 270 25.72 3.75 -11.68
CA LEU A 270 26.93 4.29 -12.31
C LEU A 270 28.17 3.49 -11.91
N GLU A 271 28.29 3.10 -10.64
CA GLU A 271 29.39 2.28 -10.11
C GLU A 271 29.40 0.87 -10.75
N GLU A 272 28.25 0.20 -10.87
CA GLU A 272 28.13 -1.10 -11.55
C GLU A 272 28.59 -1.03 -13.01
N LYS A 273 28.30 0.07 -13.71
CA LYS A 273 28.73 0.27 -15.11
C LYS A 273 30.22 0.57 -15.25
N THR A 274 30.84 1.17 -14.24
CA THR A 274 32.30 1.42 -14.24
C THR A 274 33.12 0.17 -13.95
N PHE A 275 32.57 -0.80 -13.19
CA PHE A 275 33.22 -2.08 -12.90
C PHE A 275 33.03 -3.16 -13.98
N SER A 276 32.12 -2.93 -14.94
CA SER A 276 31.81 -3.86 -16.04
C SER A 276 32.61 -3.57 -17.32
N ARG A 277 33.66 -2.74 -17.24
CA ARG A 277 34.61 -2.41 -18.31
C ARG A 277 36.00 -2.85 -17.89
#